data_AF-A0A353LUF9-F1
#
_entry.id   AF-A0A353LUF9-F1
#
_cell.length_a   1.000
_cell.length_b   1.000
_cell.length_c   1.000
_cell.angle_alpha   90.00
_cell.angle_beta   90.00
_cell.angle_gamma   90.00
#
_symmetry.space_group_name_H-M   'P 1'
#
loop_
_entity.id
_entity.type
_entity.pdbx_description
1 polymer ?
#
loop_
_entity_poly.entity_id
_entity_poly.type
_entity_poly.pdbx_seq_one_letter_code
_entity_poly.pdbx_strand_id
1 'polypeptide(L)' 'GEEAMAETPFGLAIDNFYLTNPIARASATMAECSALAQAAAQDKEATGTHG' A
#
# COMPACT_ATOMS: atom_id res chain seq x y z
N GLY A 1 31.87 14.71 10.27
CA GLY A 1 30.44 14.51 10.55
C GLY A 1 29.75 14.71 9.23
N GLU A 2 29.40 13.62 8.58
CA GLU A 2 28.63 13.61 7.34
C GLU A 2 27.96 12.24 7.33
N GLU A 3 26.70 12.18 7.70
CA GLU A 3 25.91 10.95 7.52
C GLU A 3 25.33 11.02 6.11
N ALA A 4 25.96 10.28 5.18
CA ALA A 4 25.46 10.16 3.83
C ALA A 4 24.09 9.45 3.85
N MET A 5 23.05 10.12 3.34
CA MET A 5 21.75 9.48 3.10
C MET A 5 21.93 8.31 2.12
N ALA A 6 21.42 7.14 2.49
CA ALA A 6 21.51 5.94 1.65
C ALA A 6 20.75 6.12 0.32
N GLU A 7 21.28 5.59 -0.79
CA GLU A 7 20.69 5.68 -2.15
C GLU A 7 19.40 4.85 -2.34
N THR A 8 18.81 4.33 -1.27
CA THR A 8 17.57 3.54 -1.37
C THR A 8 16.42 4.46 -1.82
N PRO A 9 15.67 4.10 -2.88
CA PRO A 9 14.51 4.87 -3.29
C PRO A 9 13.46 4.90 -2.18
N PHE A 10 12.67 5.97 -2.13
CA PHE A 10 11.54 6.05 -1.19
C PHE A 10 10.54 4.94 -1.47
N GLY A 11 10.31 4.10 -0.47
CA GLY A 11 9.26 3.09 -0.48
C GLY A 11 7.90 3.69 -0.09
N LEU A 12 6.87 2.85 -0.16
CA LEU A 12 5.57 3.20 0.42
C LEU A 12 5.71 3.32 1.94
N ALA A 13 5.15 4.38 2.50
CA ALA A 13 5.09 4.53 3.96
C ALA A 13 4.06 3.57 4.60
N ILE A 14 3.09 3.10 3.81
CA ILE A 14 2.00 2.23 4.23
C ILE A 14 1.72 1.25 3.09
N ASP A 15 1.93 -0.04 3.35
CA ASP A 15 1.73 -1.08 2.33
C ASP A 15 0.26 -1.45 2.12
N ASN A 16 -0.57 -1.27 3.16
CA ASN A 16 -1.98 -1.59 3.11
C ASN A 16 -2.80 -0.54 3.84
N PHE A 17 -3.44 0.33 3.05
CA PHE A 17 -4.28 1.41 3.56
C PHE A 17 -5.46 0.91 4.42
N TYR A 18 -6.02 -0.25 4.08
CA TYR A 18 -7.17 -0.82 4.78
C TYR A 18 -6.79 -1.44 6.13
N LEU A 19 -5.49 -1.66 6.40
CA LEU A 19 -5.00 -2.30 7.64
C LEU A 19 -3.99 -1.43 8.41
N THR A 20 -4.17 -0.10 8.38
CA THR A 20 -3.22 0.90 8.92
C THR A 20 -3.08 0.93 10.44
N ASN A 21 -4.12 0.55 11.17
CA ASN A 21 -4.18 0.71 12.63
C ASN A 21 -4.96 -0.44 13.28
N PRO A 22 -4.91 -0.60 14.62
CA PRO A 22 -5.56 -1.71 15.31
C PRO A 22 -7.08 -1.82 15.09
N ILE A 23 -7.79 -0.68 15.00
CA ILE A 23 -9.24 -0.67 14.77
C ILE A 23 -9.55 -1.18 13.37
N ALA A 24 -8.81 -0.70 12.36
CA ALA A 24 -8.98 -1.14 10.98
C ALA A 24 -8.65 -2.63 10.81
N ARG A 25 -7.61 -3.13 11.48
CA ARG A 25 -7.24 -4.56 11.45
C ARG A 25 -8.28 -5.49 12.09
N ALA A 26 -9.02 -5.00 13.07
CA ALA A 26 -10.10 -5.77 13.70
C ALA A 26 -11.40 -5.74 12.89
N SER A 27 -11.51 -4.88 11.87
CA SER A 27 -12.72 -4.73 11.06
C SER A 27 -12.81 -5.79 9.95
N ALA A 28 -13.89 -6.58 9.96
CA ALA A 28 -14.18 -7.53 8.90
C ALA A 28 -14.35 -6.85 7.53
N THR A 29 -15.06 -5.71 7.49
CA THR A 29 -15.25 -4.93 6.26
C THR A 29 -13.93 -4.45 5.68
N MET A 30 -12.99 -4.01 6.51
CA MET A 30 -11.67 -3.58 6.02
C MET A 30 -10.84 -4.75 5.50
N ALA A 31 -10.96 -5.94 6.10
CA ALA A 31 -10.33 -7.14 5.59
C ALA A 31 -10.89 -7.51 4.19
N GLU A 32 -12.20 -7.41 3.99
CA GLU A 32 -12.84 -7.64 2.69
C GLU A 32 -12.35 -6.63 1.63
N CYS A 33 -12.33 -5.33 1.95
CA CYS A 33 -11.80 -4.30 1.05
C CYS A 33 -10.32 -4.55 0.71
N SER A 34 -9.52 -4.96 1.69
CA SER A 34 -8.11 -5.29 1.49
C SER A 34 -7.94 -6.48 0.54
N ALA A 35 -8.79 -7.51 0.61
CA ALA A 35 -8.75 -8.64 -0.30
C ALA A 35 -9.12 -8.23 -1.73
N LEU A 36 -10.17 -7.42 -1.89
CA LEU A 36 -10.59 -6.88 -3.19
C LEU A 36 -9.51 -6.01 -3.83
N ALA A 37 -8.88 -5.11 -3.05
CA ALA A 37 -7.82 -4.25 -3.54
C ALA A 37 -6.57 -5.05 -3.97
N GLN A 38 -6.23 -6.11 -3.24
CA GLN A 38 -5.12 -6.99 -3.62
C GLN A 38 -5.45 -7.78 -4.89
N ALA A 39 -6.67 -8.30 -5.04
CA ALA A 39 -7.11 -8.97 -6.26
C ALA A 39 -7.05 -8.01 -7.48
N ALA A 40 -7.57 -6.80 -7.32
CA ALA A 40 -7.50 -5.77 -8.37
C ALA A 40 -6.06 -5.35 -8.70
N ALA A 41 -5.13 -5.37 -7.75
CA ALA A 41 -3.72 -5.10 -8.02
C ALA A 41 -3.00 -6.25 -8.74
N GLN A 42 -3.47 -7.49 -8.56
CA GLN A 42 -2.97 -8.68 -9.26
C GLN A 42 -3.48 -8.74 -10.70
N ASP A 43 -4.71 -8.30 -10.91
CA ASP A 43 -5.28 -8.01 -12.22
C ASP A 43 -4.62 -6.74 -12.77
N LYS A 44 -3.41 -6.88 -13.31
CA LYS A 44 -2.59 -5.80 -13.88
C LYS A 44 -3.29 -5.10 -15.07
N GLU A 45 -4.35 -4.37 -14.81
CA GLU A 45 -4.78 -3.28 -15.65
C GLU A 45 -4.15 -2.03 -15.04
N ALA A 46 -2.91 -1.74 -15.46
CA ALA A 46 -2.29 -0.47 -15.19
C ALA A 46 -3.19 0.59 -15.82
N THR A 47 -4.04 1.25 -15.03
CA THR A 47 -4.83 2.38 -15.51
C THR A 47 -3.82 3.50 -15.76
N GLY A 48 -3.28 3.50 -16.96
CA GLY A 48 -2.17 4.35 -17.35
C GLY A 48 -2.56 5.82 -17.17
N THR A 49 -1.98 6.47 -16.16
CA THR A 49 -1.97 7.93 -16.11
C THR A 49 -0.83 8.42 -17.00
N HIS A 50 -1.05 8.38 -18.32
CA HIS A 50 -0.22 9.17 -19.22
C HIS A 50 -0.74 10.61 -19.12
N GLY A 51 0.13 11.49 -18.63
CA GLY A 51 -0.09 12.95 -18.66
C GLY A 51 -0.04 13.50 -20.08
#